data_AF-A0A482X1E9-F1
#
_entry.id   AF-A0A482X1E9-F1
#
_cell.length_a   1.000
_cell.length_b   1.000
_cell.length_c   1.000
_cell.angle_alpha   90.00
_cell.angle_beta   90.00
_cell.angle_gamma   90.00
#
_symmetry.space_group_name_H-M   'P 1'
#
loop_
_entity.id
_entity.type
_entity.pdbx_description
1 polymer ?
#
loop_
_entity_poly.entity_id
_entity_poly.type
_entity_poly.pdbx_seq_one_letter_code
_entity_poly.pdbx_strand_id
1 'polypeptide(L)' 'MPKFRDFLLSYNKLSEICFADCIWDFTTRNVKNQEDKCVINCAEKYMKMNQRISQRFHEFQMVANENMMAQKST' A
#
# COMPACT_ATOMS: atom_id res chain seq x y z
N MET A 1 -4.36 -1.32 -21.09
CA MET A 1 -3.27 -0.84 -20.20
C MET A 1 -3.42 -1.45 -18.80
N PRO A 2 -2.92 -2.68 -18.56
CA PRO A 2 -3.08 -3.38 -17.27
C PRO A 2 -2.48 -2.58 -16.09
N LYS A 3 -1.30 -1.98 -16.28
CA LYS A 3 -0.64 -1.14 -15.25
C LYS A 3 -1.50 0.05 -14.77
N PHE A 4 -2.33 0.62 -15.64
CA PHE A 4 -3.21 1.73 -15.26
C PHE A 4 -4.40 1.26 -14.42
N ARG A 5 -4.96 0.09 -14.76
CA ARG A 5 -6.00 -0.56 -13.95
C ARG A 5 -5.47 -0.86 -12.55
N ASP A 6 -4.27 -1.43 -12.45
CA ASP A 6 -3.64 -1.77 -11.17
C ASP A 6 -3.38 -0.51 -10.34
N PHE A 7 -2.90 0.57 -10.98
CA PHE A 7 -2.76 1.87 -10.33
C PHE A 7 -4.08 2.37 -9.73
N LEU A 8 -5.19 2.32 -10.49
CA LEU A 8 -6.50 2.76 -10.01
C LEU A 8 -7.00 1.91 -8.83
N LEU A 9 -6.74 0.59 -8.85
CA LEU A 9 -7.07 -0.28 -7.73
C LEU A 9 -6.29 0.10 -6.47
N SER A 10 -4.98 0.34 -6.59
CA SER A 10 -4.15 0.80 -5.46
C SER A 10 -4.57 2.19 -4.97
N TYR A 11 -4.89 3.12 -5.88
CA TYR A 11 -5.35 4.46 -5.54
C TYR A 11 -6.66 4.42 -4.75
N ASN A 12 -7.64 3.63 -5.20
CA ASN A 12 -8.92 3.48 -4.51
C ASN A 12 -8.71 2.86 -3.13
N LYS A 13 -7.84 1.85 -3.02
CA LYS A 13 -7.57 1.21 -1.73
C LYS A 13 -6.90 2.14 -0.73
N LEU A 14 -5.91 2.92 -1.19
CA LEU A 14 -5.26 3.94 -0.37
C LEU A 14 -6.27 4.99 0.10
N SER A 15 -7.13 5.46 -0.81
CA SER A 15 -8.15 6.47 -0.50
C SER A 15 -9.12 5.97 0.57
N GLU A 16 -9.61 4.73 0.45
CA GLU A 16 -10.50 4.11 1.43
C GLU A 16 -9.85 4.01 2.82
N ILE A 17 -8.61 3.52 2.89
CA ILE A 17 -7.88 3.36 4.15
C ILE A 17 -7.67 4.71 4.84
N CYS A 18 -7.12 5.69 4.12
CA CYS A 18 -6.84 6.98 4.73
C CYS A 18 -8.10 7.75 5.08
N PHE A 19 -9.20 7.59 4.34
CA PHE A 19 -10.48 8.16 4.75
C PHE A 19 -10.97 7.58 6.07
N ALA A 20 -10.97 6.24 6.20
CA ALA A 20 -11.43 5.55 7.41
C ALA A 20 -10.56 5.86 8.65
N ASP A 21 -9.25 6.04 8.46
CA ASP A 21 -8.32 6.28 9.56
C ASP A 21 -8.23 7.77 9.97
N CYS A 22 -8.43 8.70 9.02
CA CYS A 22 -8.11 10.12 9.22
C CYS A 22 -9.29 11.09 9.13
N ILE A 23 -10.47 10.69 8.69
CA ILE A 23 -11.64 11.57 8.68
C ILE A 23 -12.57 11.13 9.81
N TRP A 24 -12.60 11.92 10.88
CA TRP A 24 -13.34 11.60 12.10
C TRP A 24 -14.36 12.66 12.49
N ASP A 25 -14.27 13.86 11.93
CA ASP A 25 -15.17 14.96 12.24
C ASP A 25 -16.13 15.27 11.08
N PHE A 26 -17.41 14.98 11.31
CA PHE A 26 -18.47 15.17 10.34
C PHE A 26 -19.39 16.36 10.67
N THR A 27 -18.93 17.30 11.50
CA THR A 27 -19.72 18.47 11.90
C THR A 27 -19.68 19.61 10.87
N THR A 28 -18.74 19.57 9.92
CA THR A 28 -18.63 20.57 8.84
C THR A 28 -18.31 19.90 7.51
N ARG A 29 -18.53 20.61 6.40
CA ARG A 29 -18.13 20.13 5.06
C ARG A 29 -16.62 20.28 4.79
N ASN A 30 -15.90 21.02 5.63
CA ASN A 30 -14.48 21.29 5.45
C ASN A 30 -13.65 20.24 6.20
N VAL A 31 -12.57 19.78 5.57
CA VAL A 31 -11.56 18.92 6.22
C VAL A 31 -10.80 19.77 7.23
N LYS A 32 -10.66 19.31 8.47
CA LYS A 32 -9.89 20.02 9.49
C LYS A 32 -8.39 19.91 9.22
N ASN A 33 -7.61 20.92 9.63
CA ASN A 33 -6.14 20.89 9.47
C ASN A 33 -5.47 19.65 10.09
N GLN A 34 -6.05 19.08 11.16
CA GLN A 34 -5.56 17.85 11.77
C GLN A 34 -5.83 16.62 10.91
N GLU A 35 -7.01 16.55 10.29
CA GLU A 35 -7.41 15.48 9.36
C GLU A 35 -6.57 15.56 8.08
N ASP A 36 -6.35 16.77 7.54
CA ASP A 36 -5.49 17.00 6.37
C ASP A 36 -4.06 16.51 6.61
N LYS A 37 -3.46 16.89 7.75
CA LYS A 37 -2.14 16.39 8.16
C LYS A 37 -2.14 14.88 8.35
N CYS A 38 -3.21 14.28 8.88
CA CYS A 38 -3.32 12.84 9.03
C CYS A 38 -3.32 12.14 7.66
N VAL A 39 -4.13 12.60 6.70
CA VAL A 39 -4.24 12.01 5.36
C VAL A 39 -2.90 12.02 4.62
N ILE A 40 -2.15 13.14 4.68
CA ILE A 40 -0.81 13.24 4.08
C ILE A 40 0.15 12.19 4.68
N ASN A 41 0.19 12.10 6.01
CA ASN A 41 1.03 11.12 6.71
C ASN A 41 0.60 9.68 6.43
N CYS A 42 -0.71 9.43 6.35
CA CYS A 42 -1.28 8.13 6.02
C CYS A 42 -0.82 7.68 4.63
N ALA A 43 -0.94 8.54 3.62
CA ALA A 43 -0.53 8.24 2.26
C ALA A 43 0.97 7.94 2.15
N GLU A 44 1.82 8.79 2.76
CA GLU A 44 3.26 8.58 2.76
C GLU A 44 3.64 7.27 3.47
N LYS A 45 3.05 7.01 4.64
CA LYS A 45 3.29 5.78 5.40
C LYS A 45 2.85 4.54 4.64
N TYR A 46 1.66 4.57 4.02
CA TYR A 46 1.13 3.47 3.23
C TYR A 46 2.01 3.15 2.02
N MET A 47 2.47 4.17 1.29
CA MET A 47 3.36 3.96 0.13
C MET A 47 4.70 3.37 0.56
N LYS A 48 5.34 3.92 1.61
CA LYS A 48 6.60 3.38 2.15
C LYS A 48 6.44 1.94 2.66
N MET A 49 5.32 1.66 3.32
CA MET A 49 4.99 0.31 3.78
C MET A 49 4.87 -0.66 2.60
N ASN A 50 4.10 -0.31 1.56
CA ASN A 50 3.94 -1.16 0.38
C ASN A 50 5.29 -1.42 -0.31
N GLN A 51 6.13 -0.39 -0.48
CA GLN A 51 7.47 -0.56 -1.05
C GLN A 51 8.30 -1.56 -0.23
N ARG A 52 8.28 -1.44 1.10
CA ARG A 52 9.02 -2.35 1.99
C ARG A 52 8.47 -3.78 1.94
N ILE A 53 7.15 -3.94 1.90
CA ILE A 53 6.52 -5.27 1.78
C ILE A 53 6.89 -5.89 0.43
N SER A 54 6.78 -5.15 -0.67
CA SER A 54 7.16 -5.63 -2.01
C SER A 54 8.61 -6.07 -2.07
N GLN A 55 9.53 -5.32 -1.45
CA GLN A 55 10.94 -5.72 -1.36
C GLN A 55 11.10 -7.08 -0.66
N ARG A 56 10.52 -7.24 0.54
CA ARG A 56 10.64 -8.50 1.31
C ARG A 56 9.94 -9.66 0.63
N PHE A 57 8.81 -9.41 -0.02
CA PHE A 57 8.10 -10.41 -0.80
C PHE A 57 8.96 -10.90 -1.98
N HIS A 58 9.63 -9.99 -2.68
CA HIS A 58 10.53 -10.35 -3.77
C HIS A 58 11.74 -11.16 -3.28
N GLU A 59 12.36 -10.76 -2.17
CA GLU A 59 13.44 -11.52 -1.52
C GLU A 59 13.01 -12.96 -1.19
N PHE A 60 11.83 -13.12 -0.60
CA PHE A 60 11.28 -14.44 -0.27
C PHE A 60 11.01 -15.28 -1.52
N GLN A 61 10.43 -14.68 -2.57
CA GLN A 61 10.13 -15.36 -3.82
C GLN A 61 11.38 -15.86 -4.54
N MET A 62 12.49 -15.11 -4.50
CA MET A 62 13.77 -15.55 -5.07
C MET A 62 14.29 -16.80 -4.35
N VAL A 63 14.34 -16.80 -3.01
CA VAL A 63 14.80 -17.95 -2.21
C VAL A 63 13.91 -19.17 -2.43
N ALA A 64 12.59 -18.99 -2.47
CA ALA A 64 11.66 -20.09 -2.74
C ALA A 64 11.90 -20.71 -4.12
N ASN A 65 12.15 -19.88 -5.13
CA ASN A 65 12.44 -20.34 -6.48
C ASN A 65 13.78 -21.09 -6.58
N GLU A 66 14.84 -20.60 -5.92
CA GLU A 66 16.14 -21.29 -5.83
C GLU A 66 15.98 -22.68 -5.19
N ASN A 67 15.27 -22.77 -4.08
CA ASN A 67 15.00 -24.05 -3.40
C ASN A 67 14.20 -25.01 -4.29
N MET A 68 13.20 -24.50 -5.03
CA MET A 68 12.44 -25.29 -5.99
C MET A 68 13.30 -25.79 -7.16
N MET A 69 14.27 -25.02 -7.62
CA MET A 69 15.20 -25.47 -8.67
C MET A 69 16.16 -26.54 -8.14
N ALA A 70 16.71 -26.37 -6.94
CA ALA A 70 17.61 -27.34 -6.32
C ALA A 70 16.93 -28.71 -6.08
N GLN A 71 15.64 -28.70 -5.73
CA GLN A 71 14.84 -29.92 -5.58
C GLN A 71 14.55 -30.63 -6.91
N LYS A 72 14.54 -29.92 -8.05
CA LYS A 72 14.34 -30.52 -9.37
C LYS A 72 15.61 -31.10 -9.98
N SER A 73 16.78 -30.75 -9.46
CA SER A 73 18.09 -31.25 -9.90
C SER A 73 18.57 -32.52 -9.16
N THR A 74 17.78 -33.03 -8.22
CA THR A 74 17.95 -34.38 -7.62
C THR A 74 16.90 -35.31 -8.20
#